data_AF-A0A5C6UXA9-F1
#
_entry.id   AF-A0A5C6UXA9-F1
#
_cell.length_a   1.000
_cell.length_b   1.000
_cell.length_c   1.000
_cell.angle_alpha   90.00
_cell.angle_beta   90.00
_cell.angle_gamma   90.00
#
_symmetry.space_group_name_H-M   'P 1'
#
loop_
_entity.id
_entity.type
_entity.pdbx_description
1 polymer ?
#
loop_
_entity_poly.entity_id
_entity_poly.type
_entity_poly.pdbx_seq_one_letter_code
_entity_poly.pdbx_strand_id
1 'polypeptide(L)'
;MSATPNDTPTPQAEVVLPVPARRKIEARLRTRYHAYLRPGERIALEVEEEDDFVFGRLKLTSADKRFALELEGAAIIQDQDAAFIAATSPRDRLLAVIEFLADQLNDYFRVQRNQRFHLDWRKHPCSGLTVRFRGIERSPELEARADRLLGETSEEF
;
A
#
# COMPACT_ATOMS: atom_id res chain seq x y z
N MET A 1 -6.60 30.63 -28.62
CA MET A 1 -5.40 29.79 -28.36
C MET A 1 -5.81 28.81 -27.28
N SER A 2 -6.15 27.59 -27.67
CA SER A 2 -6.62 26.54 -26.74
C SER A 2 -5.40 25.79 -26.23
N ALA A 3 -5.19 25.78 -24.91
CA ALA A 3 -4.16 24.97 -24.27
C ALA A 3 -4.65 23.53 -24.18
N THR A 4 -3.96 22.62 -24.88
CA THR A 4 -4.13 21.17 -24.75
C THR A 4 -3.64 20.73 -23.37
N PRO A 5 -4.39 19.89 -22.62
CA PRO A 5 -3.85 19.30 -21.40
C PRO A 5 -2.72 18.33 -21.77
N ASN A 6 -1.59 18.47 -21.09
CA ASN A 6 -0.45 17.55 -21.16
C ASN A 6 -0.89 16.19 -20.57
N ASP A 7 -1.30 15.26 -21.43
CA ASP A 7 -1.32 13.82 -21.12
C ASP A 7 0.14 13.38 -20.96
N THR A 8 0.66 13.52 -19.75
CA THR A 8 1.95 12.90 -19.41
C THR A 8 1.63 11.43 -19.16
N PRO A 9 2.13 10.49 -19.99
CA PRO A 9 1.90 9.07 -19.74
C PRO A 9 2.46 8.73 -18.36
N THR A 10 1.62 8.16 -17.51
CA THR A 10 2.06 7.65 -16.21
C THR A 10 3.12 6.59 -16.48
N PRO A 11 4.35 6.71 -15.93
CA PRO A 11 5.37 5.69 -16.09
C PRO A 11 4.76 4.35 -15.66
N GLN A 12 4.82 3.36 -16.56
CA GLN A 12 4.27 2.04 -16.29
C GLN A 12 5.20 1.33 -15.32
N ALA A 13 4.85 1.38 -14.04
CA ALA A 13 5.39 0.60 -12.94
C ALA A 13 5.84 -0.82 -13.38
N GLU A 14 7.13 -1.14 -13.26
CA GLU A 14 7.61 -2.48 -13.57
C GLU A 14 7.29 -3.41 -12.39
N VAL A 15 6.42 -4.40 -12.60
CA VAL A 15 6.04 -5.36 -11.56
C VAL A 15 7.18 -6.36 -11.36
N VAL A 16 7.95 -6.18 -10.28
CA VAL A 16 9.16 -6.98 -10.00
C VAL A 16 8.92 -8.37 -9.44
N LEU A 17 7.82 -8.60 -8.71
CA LEU A 17 7.49 -9.96 -8.25
C LEU A 17 6.62 -10.68 -9.27
N PRO A 18 7.05 -11.85 -9.79
CA PRO A 18 6.19 -12.69 -10.60
C PRO A 18 4.89 -12.99 -9.87
N VAL A 19 3.76 -12.99 -10.59
CA VAL A 19 2.43 -13.27 -10.04
C VAL A 19 2.42 -14.50 -9.09
N PRO A 20 3.11 -15.62 -9.39
CA PRO A 20 3.18 -16.75 -8.46
C PRO A 20 3.88 -16.42 -7.13
N ALA A 21 4.93 -15.61 -7.14
CA ALA A 21 5.64 -15.20 -5.93
C ALA A 21 4.76 -14.29 -5.06
N ARG A 22 4.09 -13.31 -5.68
CA ARG A 22 3.14 -12.43 -5.00
C ARG A 22 1.99 -13.21 -4.35
N ARG A 23 1.38 -14.15 -5.09
CA ARG A 23 0.32 -15.02 -4.57
C ARG A 23 0.78 -15.88 -3.39
N LYS A 24 2.05 -16.34 -3.39
CA LYS A 24 2.63 -17.08 -2.26
C LYS A 24 2.75 -16.19 -1.01
N ILE A 25 3.16 -14.93 -1.17
CA ILE A 25 3.23 -13.96 -0.07
C ILE A 25 1.82 -13.68 0.47
N GLU A 26 0.84 -13.41 -0.40
CA GLU A 26 -0.55 -13.21 0.00
C GLU A 26 -1.14 -14.44 0.72
N ALA A 27 -0.82 -15.65 0.27
CA ALA A 27 -1.24 -16.88 0.94
C ALA A 27 -0.61 -17.03 2.33
N ARG A 28 0.67 -16.68 2.48
CA ARG A 28 1.35 -16.65 3.79
C ARG A 28 0.74 -15.62 4.73
N LEU A 29 0.48 -14.39 4.26
CA LEU A 29 -0.16 -13.35 5.06
C LEU A 29 -1.56 -13.78 5.52
N ARG A 30 -2.37 -14.35 4.62
CA ARG A 30 -3.69 -14.89 4.98
C ARG A 30 -3.61 -16.00 6.02
N THR A 31 -2.61 -16.88 5.91
CA THR A 31 -2.40 -17.96 6.90
C THR A 31 -1.96 -17.39 8.24
N ARG A 32 -0.99 -16.45 8.25
CA ARG A 32 -0.48 -15.77 9.45
C ARG A 32 -1.60 -15.07 10.22
N TYR A 33 -2.53 -14.42 9.50
CA TYR A 33 -3.58 -13.61 10.10
C TYR A 33 -4.97 -14.24 10.10
N HIS A 34 -5.11 -15.52 9.76
CA HIS A 34 -6.43 -16.16 9.57
C HIS A 34 -7.37 -16.00 10.77
N ALA A 35 -6.84 -16.05 12.00
CA ALA A 35 -7.60 -15.91 13.23
C ALA A 35 -8.12 -14.48 13.49
N TYR A 36 -7.53 -13.48 12.84
CA TYR A 36 -7.91 -12.06 12.98
C TYR A 36 -8.84 -11.59 11.86
N LEU A 37 -8.90 -12.31 10.74
CA LEU A 37 -9.75 -11.97 9.60
C LEU A 37 -11.22 -12.23 9.93
N ARG A 38 -12.07 -11.24 9.67
CA ARG A 38 -13.51 -11.41 9.70
C ARG A 38 -13.97 -12.21 8.48
N PRO A 39 -15.13 -12.88 8.55
CA PRO A 39 -15.67 -13.63 7.41
C PRO A 39 -15.73 -12.77 6.14
N GLY A 40 -15.14 -13.28 5.05
CA GLY A 40 -15.10 -12.60 3.76
C GLY A 40 -13.99 -11.55 3.60
N GLU A 41 -13.21 -11.24 4.64
CA GLU A 41 -12.06 -10.33 4.50
C GLU A 41 -10.94 -10.95 3.65
N ARG A 42 -10.27 -10.11 2.87
CA ARG A 42 -9.18 -10.53 1.98
C ARG A 42 -7.99 -9.58 2.10
N ILE A 43 -6.80 -10.18 2.11
CA ILE A 43 -5.53 -9.47 2.00
C ILE A 43 -5.07 -9.57 0.55
N ALA A 44 -4.77 -8.43 -0.06
CA ALA A 44 -4.13 -8.32 -1.37
C ALA A 44 -2.81 -7.55 -1.23
N LEU A 45 -1.83 -7.92 -2.06
CA LEU A 45 -0.54 -7.25 -2.12
C LEU A 45 -0.30 -6.71 -3.52
N GLU A 46 0.12 -5.46 -3.59
CA GLU A 46 0.62 -4.84 -4.79
C GLU A 46 2.05 -4.37 -4.53
N VAL A 47 2.89 -4.47 -5.56
CA VAL A 47 4.31 -4.13 -5.46
C VAL A 47 4.76 -3.48 -6.75
N GLU A 48 5.74 -2.61 -6.63
CA GLU A 48 6.33 -1.84 -7.71
C GLU A 48 7.79 -1.58 -7.37
N GLU A 49 8.62 -1.56 -8.40
CA GLU A 49 10.03 -1.21 -8.30
C GLU A 49 10.37 -0.28 -9.46
N GLU A 50 11.09 0.77 -9.14
CA GLU A 50 11.71 1.69 -10.07
C GLU A 50 13.17 1.89 -9.63
N ASP A 51 13.97 2.52 -10.48
CA ASP A 51 15.39 2.77 -10.21
C ASP A 51 15.61 3.52 -8.88
N ASP A 52 14.70 4.43 -8.54
CA ASP A 52 14.80 5.32 -7.37
C ASP A 52 14.03 4.84 -6.13
N PHE A 53 13.16 3.83 -6.26
CA PHE A 53 12.39 3.32 -5.12
C PHE A 53 11.83 1.91 -5.32
N VAL A 54 11.53 1.26 -4.20
CA VAL A 54 10.61 0.12 -4.15
C VAL A 54 9.37 0.48 -3.36
N PHE A 55 8.23 -0.04 -3.78
CA PHE A 55 6.93 0.23 -3.19
C PHE A 55 6.15 -1.06 -2.94
N GLY A 56 5.45 -1.09 -1.81
CA GLY A 56 4.51 -2.14 -1.44
C GLY A 56 3.21 -1.55 -0.91
N ARG A 57 2.10 -2.20 -1.26
CA ARG A 57 0.77 -1.86 -0.78
C ARG A 57 0.03 -3.10 -0.34
N LEU A 58 -0.30 -3.15 0.94
CA LEU A 58 -1.17 -4.16 1.52
C LEU A 58 -2.58 -3.60 1.63
N LYS A 59 -3.56 -4.29 1.04
CA LYS A 59 -4.98 -3.97 1.19
C LYS A 59 -5.71 -5.06 1.97
N LEU A 60 -6.38 -4.69 3.06
CA LEU A 60 -7.35 -5.53 3.75
C LEU A 60 -8.74 -5.02 3.40
N THR A 61 -9.54 -5.84 2.72
CA THR A 61 -10.87 -5.44 2.23
C THR A 61 -11.95 -6.38 2.75
N SER A 62 -13.13 -5.84 3.07
CA SER A 62 -14.32 -6.64 3.40
C SER A 62 -15.05 -7.10 2.13
N ALA A 63 -15.73 -8.25 2.19
CA ALA A 63 -16.50 -8.77 1.06
C ALA A 63 -17.67 -7.86 0.66
N ASP A 64 -18.26 -7.14 1.62
CA ASP A 64 -19.35 -6.19 1.42
C ASP A 64 -18.87 -4.79 0.98
N LYS A 65 -17.55 -4.59 0.79
CA LYS A 65 -16.93 -3.31 0.40
C LYS A 65 -17.23 -2.12 1.31
N ARG A 66 -17.70 -2.37 2.53
CA ARG A 66 -17.93 -1.32 3.53
C ARG A 66 -16.64 -0.81 4.17
N PHE A 67 -15.60 -1.63 4.11
CA PHE A 67 -14.32 -1.38 4.75
C PHE A 67 -13.17 -1.74 3.82
N ALA A 68 -12.18 -0.86 3.76
CA ALA A 68 -10.87 -1.15 3.22
C ALA A 68 -9.80 -0.46 4.09
N LEU A 69 -8.79 -1.20 4.52
CA LEU A 69 -7.55 -0.65 5.07
C LEU A 69 -6.47 -0.77 3.99
N GLU A 70 -5.85 0.35 3.64
CA GLU A 70 -4.69 0.39 2.76
C GLU A 70 -3.46 0.81 3.58
N LEU A 71 -2.43 -0.04 3.56
CA LEU A 71 -1.13 0.22 4.16
C LEU A 71 -0.11 0.31 3.04
N GLU A 72 0.56 1.44 2.92
CA GLU A 72 1.50 1.72 1.84
C GLU A 72 2.87 2.04 2.40
N GLY A 73 3.89 1.40 1.81
CA GLY A 73 5.28 1.50 2.24
C GLY A 73 6.18 1.67 1.03
N ALA A 74 7.16 2.56 1.13
CA ALA A 74 8.14 2.78 0.09
C ALA A 74 9.53 2.91 0.69
N ALA A 75 10.54 2.34 0.03
CA ALA A 75 11.93 2.61 0.32
C ALA A 75 12.53 3.39 -0.84
N ILE A 76 12.75 4.68 -0.60
CA ILE A 76 13.28 5.64 -1.58
C ILE A 76 14.79 5.70 -1.41
N ILE A 77 15.56 5.53 -2.49
CA ILE A 77 17.03 5.48 -2.48
C ILE A 77 17.64 6.71 -1.80
N GLN A 78 17.11 7.90 -2.08
CA GLN A 78 17.58 9.18 -1.51
C GLN A 78 17.44 9.26 0.03
N ASP A 79 16.56 8.46 0.62
CA ASP A 79 16.37 8.41 2.08
C ASP A 79 17.28 7.38 2.78
N GLN A 80 18.07 6.61 2.02
CA GLN A 80 18.88 5.52 2.55
C GLN A 80 20.35 5.90 2.70
N ASP A 81 21.01 5.17 3.60
CA ASP A 81 22.46 5.20 3.70
C ASP A 81 23.12 4.53 2.47
N ALA A 82 24.19 5.14 1.95
CA ALA A 82 24.88 4.66 0.76
C ALA A 82 25.49 3.26 0.96
N ALA A 83 26.01 2.94 2.15
CA ALA A 83 26.54 1.63 2.45
C ALA A 83 25.42 0.57 2.49
N PHE A 84 24.24 0.93 3.00
CA PHE A 84 23.07 0.05 2.99
C PHE A 84 22.60 -0.25 1.56
N ILE A 85 22.54 0.77 0.68
CA ILE A 85 22.15 0.59 -0.73
C ILE A 85 23.14 -0.37 -1.42
N ALA A 86 24.44 -0.17 -1.22
CA ALA A 86 25.47 -1.02 -1.80
C ALA A 86 25.41 -2.48 -1.29
N ALA A 87 24.95 -2.68 -0.06
CA ALA A 87 24.86 -4.00 0.57
C ALA A 87 23.54 -4.75 0.29
N THR A 88 22.53 -4.11 -0.32
CA THR A 88 21.20 -4.70 -0.50
C THR A 88 20.76 -4.69 -1.95
N SER A 89 20.04 -5.74 -2.38
CA SER A 89 19.37 -5.73 -3.68
C SER A 89 18.01 -5.01 -3.59
N PRO A 90 17.45 -4.49 -4.70
CA PRO A 90 16.07 -3.97 -4.72
C PRO A 90 15.05 -4.95 -4.15
N ARG A 91 15.20 -6.23 -4.49
CA ARG A 91 14.38 -7.31 -3.95
C ARG A 91 14.45 -7.43 -2.44
N ASP A 92 15.63 -7.29 -1.83
CA ASP A 92 15.77 -7.34 -0.36
C ASP A 92 15.07 -6.16 0.28
N ARG A 93 15.18 -4.96 -0.30
CA ARG A 93 14.47 -3.76 0.14
C ARG A 93 12.96 -3.93 0.03
N LEU A 94 12.47 -4.49 -1.08
CA LEU A 94 11.04 -4.76 -1.27
C LEU A 94 10.51 -5.75 -0.23
N LEU A 95 11.25 -6.83 0.04
CA LEU A 95 10.87 -7.79 1.08
C LEU A 95 10.86 -7.16 2.47
N ALA A 96 11.81 -6.27 2.78
CA ALA A 96 11.82 -5.51 4.03
C ALA A 96 10.62 -4.56 4.15
N VAL A 97 10.24 -3.89 3.06
CA VAL A 97 9.01 -3.06 3.01
C VAL A 97 7.77 -3.93 3.25
N ILE A 98 7.67 -5.10 2.61
CA ILE A 98 6.53 -6.02 2.79
C ILE A 98 6.44 -6.51 4.25
N GLU A 99 7.56 -6.89 4.86
CA GLU A 99 7.56 -7.32 6.27
C GLU A 99 7.16 -6.16 7.18
N PHE A 100 7.66 -4.95 6.94
CA PHE A 100 7.24 -3.76 7.67
C PHE A 100 5.71 -3.54 7.58
N LEU A 101 5.13 -3.67 6.40
CA LEU A 101 3.67 -3.55 6.22
C LEU A 101 2.91 -4.69 6.91
N ALA A 102 3.47 -5.90 6.92
CA ALA A 102 2.89 -7.02 7.66
C ALA A 102 2.89 -6.77 9.17
N ASP A 103 3.93 -6.11 9.70
CA ASP A 103 4.00 -5.72 11.11
C ASP A 103 3.01 -4.60 11.44
N GLN A 104 2.85 -3.60 10.56
CA GLN A 104 1.81 -2.57 10.73
C GLN A 104 0.40 -3.19 10.74
N LEU A 105 0.14 -4.18 9.88
CA LEU A 105 -1.13 -4.92 9.90
C LEU A 105 -1.31 -5.74 11.18
N ASN A 106 -0.24 -6.36 11.68
CA ASN A 106 -0.27 -7.09 12.94
C ASN A 106 -0.63 -6.16 14.11
N ASP A 107 0.02 -5.00 14.19
CA ASP A 107 -0.27 -4.01 15.22
C ASP A 107 -1.71 -3.51 15.14
N TYR A 108 -2.22 -3.29 13.92
CA TYR A 108 -3.64 -2.95 13.69
C TYR A 108 -4.58 -4.00 14.32
N PHE A 109 -4.33 -5.29 14.08
CA PHE A 109 -5.12 -6.35 14.70
C PHE A 109 -4.94 -6.43 16.22
N ARG A 110 -3.72 -6.23 16.74
CA ARG A 110 -3.42 -6.27 18.18
C ARG A 110 -4.15 -5.19 18.96
N VAL A 111 -4.26 -3.98 18.41
CA VAL A 111 -5.01 -2.88 19.04
C VAL A 111 -6.51 -2.93 18.72
N GLN A 112 -7.03 -4.11 18.37
CA GLN A 112 -8.43 -4.36 18.06
C GLN A 112 -8.98 -3.43 16.95
N ARG A 113 -8.15 -3.13 15.95
CA ARG A 113 -8.53 -2.33 14.77
C ARG A 113 -8.83 -0.87 15.08
N ASN A 114 -8.29 -0.34 16.18
CA ASN A 114 -8.44 1.06 16.59
C ASN A 114 -7.16 1.90 16.33
N GLN A 115 -6.25 1.41 15.48
CA GLN A 115 -5.03 2.14 15.18
C GLN A 115 -5.35 3.37 14.33
N ARG A 116 -4.83 4.53 14.74
CA ARG A 116 -4.90 5.72 13.90
C ARG A 116 -3.66 5.78 13.02
N PHE A 117 -3.89 5.87 11.72
CA PHE A 117 -2.82 6.07 10.75
C PHE A 117 -2.70 7.53 10.35
N HIS A 118 -1.50 7.90 9.93
CA HIS A 118 -1.21 9.19 9.32
C HIS A 118 -1.45 9.09 7.82
N LEU A 119 -2.17 10.07 7.27
CA LEU A 119 -2.44 10.18 5.83
C LEU A 119 -1.21 10.70 5.07
N ASP A 120 -0.36 11.47 5.75
CA ASP A 120 0.92 11.93 5.25
C ASP A 120 1.99 10.82 5.26
N TRP A 121 2.89 10.86 4.28
CA TRP A 121 4.03 9.95 4.20
C TRP A 121 5.06 10.29 5.28
N ARG A 122 5.22 9.38 6.24
CA ARG A 122 6.18 9.54 7.35
C ARG A 122 7.34 8.57 7.22
N LYS A 123 8.51 8.97 7.70
CA LYS A 123 9.72 8.14 7.72
C LYS A 123 9.74 7.26 8.97
N HIS A 124 9.93 5.97 8.77
CA HIS A 124 10.04 4.97 9.83
C HIS A 124 11.32 4.16 9.65
N PRO A 125 12.19 4.06 10.67
CA PRO A 125 13.32 3.14 10.60
C PRO A 125 12.82 1.70 10.75
N CYS A 126 13.30 0.80 9.89
CA CYS A 126 13.00 -0.63 9.92
C CYS A 126 14.22 -1.43 9.44
N SER A 127 14.82 -2.25 10.30
CA SER A 127 15.92 -3.17 9.93
C SER A 127 17.08 -2.51 9.15
N GLY A 128 17.47 -1.29 9.53
CA GLY A 128 18.53 -0.52 8.85
C GLY A 128 18.08 0.23 7.59
N LEU A 129 16.82 0.09 7.19
CA LEU A 129 16.17 0.80 6.08
C LEU A 129 15.27 1.93 6.61
N THR A 130 15.19 3.04 5.90
CA THR A 130 14.16 4.05 6.11
C THR A 130 12.97 3.77 5.20
N VAL A 131 11.82 3.41 5.77
CA VAL A 131 10.56 3.20 5.05
C VAL A 131 9.70 4.45 5.16
N ARG A 132 9.30 5.03 4.04
CA ARG A 132 8.17 5.97 4.00
C ARG A 132 6.89 5.17 4.11
N PHE A 133 6.01 5.55 5.03
CA PHE A 133 4.77 4.83 5.30
C PHE A 133 3.59 5.78 5.39
N ARG A 134 2.43 5.31 4.93
CA ARG A 134 1.13 5.88 5.26
C ARG A 134 0.09 4.77 5.36
N GLY A 135 -0.97 5.04 6.12
CA GLY A 135 -2.10 4.13 6.23
C GLY A 135 -3.42 4.90 6.13
N ILE A 136 -4.41 4.27 5.52
CA ILE A 136 -5.74 4.87 5.39
C ILE A 136 -6.83 3.81 5.55
N GLU A 137 -7.78 4.09 6.43
CA GLU A 137 -9.04 3.36 6.50
C GLU A 137 -10.06 4.10 5.64
N ARG A 138 -10.67 3.36 4.73
CA ARG A 138 -11.64 3.83 3.76
C ARG A 138 -12.95 3.10 3.94
N SER A 139 -14.02 3.77 3.53
CA SER A 139 -15.31 3.13 3.32
C SER A 139 -15.70 3.26 1.83
N PRO A 140 -15.33 2.27 0.99
CA PRO A 140 -15.57 2.34 -0.45
C PRO A 140 -17.04 2.59 -0.82
N GLU A 141 -17.99 2.08 -0.03
CA GLU A 141 -19.42 2.36 -0.22
C GLU A 141 -19.76 3.85 -0.02
N LEU A 142 -19.19 4.50 1.01
CA LEU A 142 -19.39 5.92 1.27
C LEU A 142 -18.68 6.79 0.24
N GLU A 143 -17.47 6.41 -0.17
CA GLU A 143 -16.73 7.09 -1.25
C GLU A 143 -17.54 7.05 -2.55
N ALA A 144 -18.03 5.86 -2.96
CA ALA A 144 -18.86 5.73 -4.15
C ALA A 144 -20.22 6.45 -4.05
N ARG A 145 -20.72 6.70 -2.84
CA ARG A 145 -21.93 7.52 -2.63
C ARG A 145 -21.61 9.00 -2.72
N ALA A 146 -20.49 9.45 -2.17
CA ALA A 146 -20.02 10.83 -2.29
C ALA A 146 -19.71 11.18 -3.75
N ASP A 147 -19.03 10.29 -4.48
CA ASP A 147 -18.71 10.48 -5.90
C ASP A 147 -19.97 10.62 -6.75
N ARG A 148 -21.03 9.84 -6.47
CA ARG A 148 -22.33 9.99 -7.15
C ARG A 148 -22.97 11.35 -6.87
N LEU A 149 -22.96 11.79 -5.62
CA LEU A 149 -23.50 13.11 -5.25
C LEU A 149 -22.73 14.25 -5.92
N LEU A 150 -21.39 14.16 -5.97
CA LEU A 150 -20.52 15.16 -6.60
C LEU A 150 -20.63 15.14 -8.14
N GLY A 151 -20.78 13.96 -8.73
CA GLY A 151 -21.04 13.78 -10.16
C GLY A 151 -22.41 14.32 -10.59
N GLU A 152 -23.44 14.14 -9.76
CA GLU A 152 -24.77 14.71 -9.97
C GLU A 152 -24.79 16.24 -9.82
N THR A 153 -23.82 16.86 -9.14
CA THR A 153 -23.74 18.33 -9.00
C THR A 153 -23.05 19.04 -10.18
N SER A 154 -22.50 18.29 -11.15
CA SER A 154 -21.67 18.85 -12.22
C SER A 154 -22.39 18.97 -13.58
N GLU A 155 -23.68 18.62 -13.67
CA GLU A 155 -24.48 18.71 -14.92
C GLU A 155 -25.53 19.83 -14.94
N GLU A 156 -25.54 20.73 -13.96
CA GLU A 156 -26.41 21.92 -13.99
C GLU A 156 -25.61 23.20 -13.79
N PHE A 157 -24.82 23.63 -14.79
CA PHE A 157 -24.54 25.06 -15.08
C PHE A 157 -24.10 25.28 -16.53
#